data_AF-A0A1D9G858-F1
#
_entry.id   AF-A0A1D9G858-F1
#
_cell.length_a   1.000
_cell.length_b   1.000
_cell.length_c   1.000
_cell.angle_alpha   90.00
_cell.angle_beta   90.00
_cell.angle_gamma   90.00
#
_symmetry.space_group_name_H-M   'P 1'
#
loop_
_entity.id
_entity.type
_entity.pdbx_description
1 polymer ?
#
loop_
_entity_poly.entity_id
_entity_poly.type
_entity_poly.pdbx_seq_one_letter_code
_entity_poly.pdbx_strand_id
1 'polypeptide(L)'
;MKLVNLPEGLSPCNPRLRTFPLTWKEAYFRHNFNSQLNGYVCPMCNRLFRGPKGFRELKADHIHPFSKGGLTTWDNLQLLCLRCNAQKSDK
;
A
#
# COMPACT_ATOMS: atom_id res chain seq x y z
N MET A 1 15.05 -3.28 16.71
CA MET A 1 14.85 -2.97 15.27
C MET A 1 14.17 -4.17 14.62
N LYS A 2 12.95 -4.03 14.10
CA LYS A 2 12.38 -5.11 13.29
C LYS A 2 13.18 -5.13 11.99
N LEU A 3 13.84 -6.26 11.71
CA LEU A 3 14.45 -6.50 10.42
C LEU A 3 13.33 -6.51 9.39
N VAL A 4 13.29 -5.46 8.58
CA VAL A 4 12.30 -5.33 7.52
C VAL A 4 12.84 -6.15 6.37
N ASN A 5 12.30 -7.35 6.18
CA ASN A 5 12.58 -8.12 4.98
C ASN A 5 11.87 -7.41 3.82
N LEU A 6 12.57 -6.45 3.19
CA LEU A 6 12.12 -5.88 1.94
C LEU A 6 11.97 -7.02 0.91
N PRO A 7 10.87 -7.06 0.16
CA PRO A 7 10.78 -7.94 -0.99
C PRO A 7 11.96 -7.71 -1.93
N GLU A 8 12.55 -8.81 -2.43
CA GLU A 8 13.58 -8.73 -3.45
C GLU A 8 13.03 -8.05 -4.72
N GLY A 9 13.89 -7.29 -5.42
CA GLY A 9 13.55 -6.66 -6.69
C GLY A 9 12.69 -5.40 -6.60
N LEU A 10 12.53 -4.79 -5.41
CA LEU A 10 11.91 -3.48 -5.31
C LEU A 10 12.78 -2.40 -5.98
N SER A 11 12.15 -1.58 -6.82
CA SER A 11 12.81 -0.42 -7.42
C SER A 11 13.30 0.54 -6.33
N PRO A 12 14.44 1.23 -6.52
CA PRO A 12 14.88 2.27 -5.60
C PRO A 12 13.79 3.32 -5.38
N CYS A 13 13.62 3.74 -4.14
CA CYS A 13 12.68 4.78 -3.76
C CYS A 13 13.39 5.81 -2.88
N ASN A 14 13.20 7.09 -3.17
CA ASN A 14 13.66 8.16 -2.30
C ASN A 14 12.62 8.36 -1.16
N PRO A 15 12.99 8.13 0.11
CA PRO A 15 12.04 8.22 1.22
C PRO A 15 11.42 9.61 1.41
N ARG A 16 12.02 10.67 0.84
CA ARG A 16 11.55 12.05 0.92
C ARG A 16 10.61 12.45 -0.23
N LEU A 17 10.35 11.57 -1.20
CA LEU A 17 9.35 11.82 -2.24
C LEU A 17 8.02 11.21 -1.83
N ARG A 18 6.90 11.91 -2.06
CA ARG A 18 5.57 11.46 -1.62
C ARG A 18 5.06 10.22 -2.37
N THR A 19 5.50 9.97 -3.59
CA THR A 19 4.91 8.92 -4.44
C THR A 19 5.65 7.60 -4.29
N PHE A 20 4.93 6.54 -3.94
CA PHE A 20 5.45 5.17 -4.01
C PHE A 20 5.57 4.70 -5.47
N PRO A 21 6.65 3.97 -5.84
CA PRO A 21 6.75 3.33 -7.15
C PRO A 21 5.62 2.33 -7.40
N LEU A 22 5.23 2.15 -8.66
CA LEU A 22 4.21 1.15 -9.03
C LEU A 22 4.63 -0.28 -8.61
N THR A 23 5.91 -0.60 -8.76
CA THR A 23 6.48 -1.90 -8.37
C THR A 23 6.30 -2.20 -6.88
N TRP A 24 6.32 -1.18 -6.03
CA TRP A 24 6.06 -1.31 -4.60
C TRP A 24 4.59 -1.61 -4.33
N LYS A 25 3.68 -0.94 -5.05
CA LYS A 25 2.24 -1.22 -4.98
C LYS A 25 1.96 -2.68 -5.39
N GLU A 26 2.58 -3.16 -6.46
CA GLU A 26 2.43 -4.53 -6.95
C GLU A 26 3.00 -5.56 -5.96
N ALA A 27 4.21 -5.31 -5.43
CA ALA A 27 4.82 -6.16 -4.41
C ALA A 27 3.97 -6.21 -3.14
N TYR A 28 3.45 -5.07 -2.68
CA TYR A 28 2.63 -5.01 -1.47
C TYR A 28 1.30 -5.74 -1.66
N PHE A 29 0.67 -5.58 -2.83
CA PHE A 29 -0.54 -6.33 -3.18
C PHE A 29 -0.29 -7.84 -3.15
N ARG A 30 0.81 -8.31 -3.75
CA ARG A 30 1.18 -9.74 -3.75
C ARG A 30 1.49 -10.25 -2.34
N HIS A 31 2.26 -9.48 -1.57
CA HIS A 31 2.66 -9.84 -0.21
C HIS A 31 1.45 -9.98 0.74
N ASN A 32 0.42 -9.16 0.55
CA ASN A 32 -0.78 -9.13 1.38
C ASN A 32 -2.00 -9.77 0.68
N PHE A 33 -1.77 -10.57 -0.36
CA PHE A 33 -2.83 -11.25 -1.07
C PHE A 33 -3.37 -12.40 -0.22
N ASN A 34 -4.67 -12.42 0.05
CA ASN A 34 -5.32 -13.52 0.74
C ASN A 34 -5.68 -14.61 -0.29
N SER A 35 -4.96 -15.73 -0.23
CA SER A 35 -5.15 -16.87 -1.14
C SER A 35 -6.51 -17.55 -0.95
N GLN A 36 -7.02 -17.64 0.28
CA GLN A 36 -8.32 -18.26 0.57
C GLN A 36 -9.49 -17.45 0.00
N LEU A 37 -9.40 -16.13 0.03
CA LEU A 37 -10.43 -15.22 -0.50
C LEU A 37 -10.20 -14.85 -1.97
N ASN A 38 -9.04 -15.23 -2.52
CA ASN A 38 -8.58 -14.90 -3.85
C ASN A 38 -8.56 -13.37 -4.11
N GLY A 39 -8.00 -12.60 -3.18
CA GLY A 39 -7.92 -11.14 -3.32
C GLY A 39 -7.22 -10.42 -2.17
N TYR A 40 -7.12 -9.10 -2.30
CA TYR A 40 -6.61 -8.21 -1.26
C TYR A 40 -7.76 -7.62 -0.44
N VAL A 41 -7.64 -7.61 0.88
CA VAL A 41 -8.64 -7.04 1.79
C VAL A 41 -8.19 -5.65 2.23
N CYS A 42 -9.01 -4.62 1.98
CA CYS A 42 -8.70 -3.26 2.42
C CYS A 42 -8.71 -3.19 3.96
N PRO A 43 -7.63 -2.70 4.61
CA PRO A 43 -7.50 -2.74 6.08
C PRO A 43 -8.46 -1.79 6.82
N MET A 44 -9.07 -0.82 6.12
CA MET A 44 -10.01 0.12 6.75
C MET A 44 -11.48 -0.29 6.62
N CYS A 45 -11.88 -0.98 5.55
CA CYS A 45 -13.28 -1.31 5.30
C CYS A 45 -13.57 -2.79 5.07
N ASN A 46 -12.54 -3.64 5.14
CA ASN A 46 -12.62 -5.10 4.97
C ASN A 46 -13.24 -5.56 3.64
N ARG A 47 -13.38 -4.67 2.65
CA ARG A 47 -13.80 -5.05 1.30
C ARG A 47 -12.68 -5.78 0.56
N LEU A 48 -13.06 -6.77 -0.23
CA LEU A 48 -12.18 -7.63 -0.99
C LEU A 48 -12.05 -7.17 -2.44
N PHE A 49 -10.80 -7.06 -2.91
CA PHE A 49 -10.44 -6.58 -4.25
C PHE A 49 -9.71 -7.69 -5.02
N ARG A 50 -10.26 -8.08 -6.17
CA ARG A 50 -9.78 -9.23 -6.96
C ARG A 50 -9.26 -8.82 -8.33
N GLY A 51 -8.17 -9.48 -8.75
CA GLY A 51 -7.59 -9.36 -10.08
C GLY A 51 -7.19 -7.93 -10.47
N PRO A 52 -6.97 -7.68 -11.78
CA PRO A 52 -6.51 -6.38 -12.27
C PRO A 52 -7.49 -5.23 -12.02
N LYS A 53 -8.80 -5.50 -12.02
CA LYS A 53 -9.83 -4.50 -11.72
C LYS A 53 -9.73 -4.03 -10.27
N GLY A 54 -9.73 -4.97 -9.32
CA GLY A 54 -9.59 -4.66 -7.90
C GLY A 54 -8.26 -3.97 -7.58
N PHE A 55 -7.16 -4.39 -8.22
CA PHE A 55 -5.87 -3.73 -8.05
C PHE A 55 -5.88 -2.25 -8.47
N ARG A 56 -6.61 -1.88 -9.54
CA ARG A 56 -6.75 -0.47 -9.98
C ARG A 56 -7.53 0.39 -8.98
N GLU A 57 -8.42 -0.23 -8.21
CA GLU A 57 -9.20 0.45 -7.16
C GLU A 57 -8.41 0.64 -5.85
N LEU A 58 -7.17 0.14 -5.77
CA LEU A 58 -6.27 0.34 -4.64
C LEU A 58 -5.28 1.46 -4.91
N LYS A 59 -4.90 2.20 -3.87
CA LYS A 59 -3.86 3.24 -3.89
C LYS A 59 -2.80 2.92 -2.86
N ALA A 60 -1.54 3.14 -3.23
CA ALA A 60 -0.43 3.16 -2.29
C ALA A 60 -0.54 4.42 -1.44
N ASP A 61 -0.53 4.24 -0.13
CA ASP A 61 -0.73 5.29 0.85
C ASP A 61 0.23 5.12 2.03
N HIS A 62 0.46 6.20 2.77
CA HIS A 62 1.29 6.19 3.96
C HIS A 62 0.50 5.86 5.22
N ILE A 63 0.98 4.93 6.04
CA ILE A 63 0.43 4.64 7.38
C ILE A 63 0.54 5.88 8.27
N HIS A 64 1.77 6.37 8.48
CA HIS A 64 2.04 7.70 9.04
C HIS A 64 2.02 8.73 7.90
N PRO A 65 1.09 9.70 7.89
CA PRO A 65 0.90 10.61 6.77
C PRO A 65 2.18 11.37 6.39
N PHE A 66 2.45 11.46 5.09
CA PHE A 66 3.59 12.22 4.56
C PHE A 66 3.58 13.69 5.04
N SER A 67 2.41 14.32 5.08
CA SER A 67 2.23 15.70 5.59
C SER A 67 2.56 15.87 7.08
N LYS A 68 2.59 14.77 7.84
CA LYS A 68 2.94 14.73 9.27
C LYS A 68 4.36 14.18 9.50
N GLY A 69 5.20 14.17 8.45
CA GLY A 69 6.60 13.71 8.51
C GLY A 69 6.81 12.23 8.17
N GLY A 70 5.79 11.53 7.67
CA GLY A 70 5.94 10.16 7.19
C GLY A 70 6.85 10.04 5.97
N LEU A 71 7.71 9.02 5.98
CA LEU A 71 8.61 8.73 4.87
C LEU A 71 8.04 7.66 3.95
N THR A 72 8.42 7.72 2.67
CA THR A 72 8.07 6.71 1.67
C THR A 72 8.99 5.51 1.80
N THR A 73 8.61 4.61 2.71
CA THR A 73 9.36 3.40 3.10
C THR A 73 8.42 2.21 3.11
N TRP A 74 8.98 1.00 3.01
CA TRP A 74 8.16 -0.22 2.93
C TRP A 74 7.29 -0.41 4.17
N ASP A 75 7.83 -0.14 5.36
CA ASP A 75 7.08 -0.19 6.63
C ASP A 75 5.97 0.83 6.74
N ASN A 76 6.07 1.93 5.99
CA ASN A 76 5.07 2.98 6.00
C ASN A 76 4.08 2.85 4.83
N LEU A 77 4.23 1.85 3.97
CA LEU A 77 3.32 1.60 2.85
C LEU A 77 2.10 0.80 3.33
N GLN A 78 0.92 1.21 2.87
CA GLN A 78 -0.30 0.40 2.88
C GLN A 78 -1.03 0.55 1.56
N LEU A 79 -1.94 -0.38 1.23
CA LEU A 79 -2.92 -0.19 0.16
C LEU A 79 -4.31 0.05 0.71
N LEU A 80 -4.92 1.16 0.30
CA LEU A 80 -6.30 1.52 0.61
C LEU A 80 -7.14 1.55 -0.67
N CYS A 81 -8.42 1.20 -0.58
CA CYS A 81 -9.32 1.42 -1.71
C CYS A 81 -9.58 2.91 -1.94
N LEU A 82 -9.97 3.30 -3.16
CA LEU A 82 -10.21 4.70 -3.54
C LEU A 82 -11.06 5.47 -2.51
N ARG A 83 -12.19 4.88 -2.08
CA ARG A 83 -13.09 5.45 -1.08
C ARG A 83 -12.38 5.70 0.26
N CYS A 84 -11.71 4.67 0.77
CA CYS A 84 -11.01 4.70 2.05
C CYS A 84 -9.85 5.71 2.01
N ASN A 85 -9.07 5.73 0.93
CA ASN A 85 -7.98 6.68 0.75
C ASN A 85 -8.45 8.15 0.73
N ALA A 86 -9.58 8.42 0.06
CA ALA A 86 -10.19 9.75 0.07
C ALA A 86 -10.62 10.16 1.49
N GLN A 87 -11.31 9.28 2.21
CA GLN A 87 -11.75 9.53 3.59
C GLN A 87 -10.59 9.76 4.58
N LYS A 88 -9.43 9.13 4.35
CA LYS A 88 -8.22 9.36 5.14
C LYS A 88 -7.57 10.71 4.82
N SER A 89 -7.69 11.19 3.59
CA SER A 89 -7.09 12.47 3.17
C SER A 89 -7.84 13.67 3.75
N ASP A 90 -9.12 13.50 4.12
CA ASP A 90 -9.93 14.49 4.84
C ASP A 90 -9.67 14.50 6.37
N LYS A 91 -8.54 13.93 6.85
CA LYS A 91 -8.13 13.84 8.28
C LYS A 91 -6.61 13.99 8.48
#